data_AF-A6HTM1-F1
#
_entry.id   AF-A6HTM1-F1
#
_cell.length_a   1.000
_cell.length_b   1.000
_cell.length_c   1.000
_cell.angle_alpha   90.00
_cell.angle_beta   90.00
_cell.angle_gamma   90.00
#
_symmetry.space_group_name_H-M   'P 1'
#
loop_
_entity.id
_entity.type
_entity.pdbx_description
1 polymer ?
#
loop_
_entity_poly.entity_id
_entity_poly.type
_entity_poly.pdbx_seq_one_letter_code
_entity_poly.pdbx_strand_id
1 'polypeptide(L)'
;MPACLDPADIATLEGISWRLPSAPSDETAFPGKEALAAFLGWFDYCDHLITEAHTVVADALARAVAEKLFVETLQPQLLHVSEQSILTSTALLTVLLRQLRSPALLQEAMTFLLGTDQQPASKEDSSHTLGTHLIMHCDHLSDEV
;
A
#
# COMPACT_ATOMS: atom_id res chain seq x y z
N MET A 1 -11.94 2.57 -1.23
CA MET A 1 -11.62 2.26 0.19
C MET A 1 -12.83 2.65 1.04
N PRO A 2 -13.34 1.78 1.93
CA PRO A 2 -14.37 2.16 2.89
C PRO A 2 -13.89 3.37 3.71
N ALA A 3 -14.77 4.33 3.96
CA ALA A 3 -14.40 5.63 4.54
C ALA A 3 -13.96 5.58 6.02
N CYS A 4 -14.10 4.42 6.67
CA CYS A 4 -13.84 4.23 8.09
C CYS A 4 -13.44 2.78 8.36
N LEU A 5 -12.20 2.43 8.00
CA LEU A 5 -11.54 1.22 8.46
C LEU A 5 -10.68 1.56 9.67
N ASP A 6 -10.72 0.74 10.72
CA ASP A 6 -9.76 0.84 11.80
C ASP A 6 -8.40 0.30 11.31
N PRO A 7 -7.29 1.04 11.49
CA PRO A 7 -5.95 0.55 11.19
C PRO A 7 -5.63 -0.81 11.84
N ALA A 8 -6.14 -1.07 13.04
CA ALA A 8 -5.97 -2.34 13.73
C ALA A 8 -6.68 -3.49 13.00
N ASP A 9 -7.89 -3.26 12.51
CA ASP A 9 -8.67 -4.25 11.76
C ASP A 9 -7.95 -4.65 10.46
N ILE A 10 -7.32 -3.69 9.76
CA ILE A 10 -6.53 -3.94 8.55
C ILE A 10 -5.37 -4.90 8.85
N ALA A 11 -4.69 -4.72 9.98
CA ALA A 11 -3.54 -5.54 10.36
C ALA A 11 -3.92 -6.98 10.73
N THR A 12 -5.19 -7.24 11.10
CA THR A 12 -5.67 -8.60 11.44
C THR A 12 -5.97 -9.46 10.21
N LEU A 13 -6.09 -8.86 9.02
CA LEU A 13 -6.39 -9.59 7.80
C LEU A 13 -5.11 -10.23 7.22
N GLU A 14 -4.91 -11.48 7.57
CA GLU A 14 -3.85 -12.32 7.02
C GLU A 14 -4.40 -13.41 6.10
N GLY A 15 -3.56 -13.90 5.18
CA GLY A 15 -3.85 -15.11 4.40
C GLY A 15 -4.93 -14.98 3.31
N ILE A 16 -5.29 -13.76 2.92
CA ILE A 16 -6.18 -13.54 1.77
C ILE A 16 -5.47 -14.00 0.51
N SER A 17 -6.16 -14.82 -0.28
CA SER A 17 -5.67 -15.23 -1.60
C SER A 17 -6.78 -15.16 -2.63
N TRP A 18 -6.46 -14.67 -3.83
CA TRP A 18 -7.39 -14.61 -4.95
C TRP A 18 -7.93 -15.98 -5.38
N ARG A 19 -7.19 -17.06 -5.07
CA ARG A 19 -7.54 -18.43 -5.44
C ARG A 19 -8.53 -19.09 -4.48
N LEU A 20 -8.65 -18.57 -3.27
CA LEU A 20 -9.49 -19.16 -2.24
C LEU A 20 -10.79 -18.36 -2.11
N PRO A 21 -11.94 -19.03 -1.97
CA PRO A 21 -13.18 -18.32 -1.66
C PRO A 21 -13.04 -17.64 -0.31
N SER A 22 -13.60 -16.44 -0.19
CA SER A 22 -13.69 -15.76 1.10
C SER A 22 -14.44 -16.65 2.09
N ALA A 23 -13.91 -16.75 3.31
CA ALA A 23 -14.63 -17.42 4.39
C ALA A 23 -16.00 -16.72 4.59
N PRO A 24 -17.07 -17.47 4.92
CA PRO A 24 -18.37 -16.87 5.20
C PRO A 24 -18.23 -15.78 6.26
N SER A 25 -18.92 -14.66 6.06
CA SER A 25 -18.86 -13.55 7.00
C SER A 25 -19.37 -13.99 8.36
N ASP A 26 -18.59 -13.73 9.39
CA ASP A 26 -18.98 -13.92 10.77
C ASP A 26 -19.85 -12.75 11.23
N GLU A 27 -20.80 -12.97 12.14
CA GLU A 27 -21.66 -11.94 12.71
C GLU A 27 -20.86 -10.87 13.48
N THR A 28 -19.60 -11.18 13.81
CA THR A 28 -18.65 -10.30 14.51
C THR A 28 -17.72 -9.50 13.57
N ALA A 29 -17.92 -9.58 12.26
CA ALA A 29 -17.07 -8.89 11.29
C ALA A 29 -17.18 -7.36 11.39
N PHE A 30 -16.04 -6.67 11.33
CA PHE A 30 -16.01 -5.21 11.31
C PHE A 30 -16.60 -4.64 10.01
N PRO A 31 -17.17 -3.43 10.02
CA PRO A 31 -17.73 -2.79 8.83
C PRO A 31 -16.68 -2.64 7.72
N GLY A 32 -17.00 -3.12 6.51
CA GLY A 32 -16.11 -3.02 5.36
C GLY A 32 -15.06 -4.14 5.24
N LYS A 33 -15.06 -5.13 6.14
CA LYS A 33 -14.18 -6.32 6.06
C LYS A 33 -14.24 -7.01 4.69
N GLU A 34 -15.44 -7.26 4.17
CA GLU A 34 -15.60 -7.94 2.88
C GLU A 34 -15.02 -7.11 1.71
N ALA A 35 -15.24 -5.79 1.72
CA ALA A 35 -14.70 -4.89 0.71
C ALA A 35 -13.16 -4.85 0.77
N LEU A 36 -12.60 -4.83 1.98
CA LEU A 36 -11.15 -4.89 2.19
C LEU A 36 -10.59 -6.26 1.75
N ALA A 37 -11.26 -7.36 2.07
CA ALA A 37 -10.85 -8.69 1.64
C ALA A 37 -10.90 -8.86 0.11
N ALA A 38 -11.94 -8.35 -0.55
CA ALA A 38 -12.05 -8.33 -2.00
C ALA A 38 -10.94 -7.50 -2.64
N PHE A 39 -10.62 -6.34 -2.05
CA PHE A 39 -9.51 -5.50 -2.51
C PHE A 39 -8.16 -6.21 -2.39
N LEU A 40 -7.88 -6.83 -1.25
CA LEU A 40 -6.64 -7.58 -1.04
C LEU A 40 -6.56 -8.82 -1.94
N GLY A 41 -7.69 -9.48 -2.22
CA GLY A 41 -7.77 -10.55 -3.22
C GLY A 41 -7.49 -10.06 -4.64
N TRP A 42 -8.00 -8.89 -5.03
CA TRP A 42 -7.64 -8.26 -6.32
C TRP A 42 -6.15 -7.96 -6.39
N PHE A 43 -5.56 -7.45 -5.32
CA PHE A 43 -4.13 -7.15 -5.27
C PHE A 43 -3.27 -8.41 -5.36
N ASP A 44 -3.59 -9.47 -4.61
CA ASP A 44 -2.95 -10.79 -4.70
C ASP A 44 -3.04 -11.38 -6.13
N TYR A 45 -4.19 -11.19 -6.81
CA TYR A 45 -4.33 -11.57 -8.21
C TYR A 45 -3.39 -10.78 -9.13
N CYS A 46 -3.32 -9.46 -8.98
CA CYS A 46 -2.43 -8.63 -9.77
C CYS A 46 -0.95 -9.00 -9.56
N ASP A 47 -0.52 -9.16 -8.31
CA ASP A 47 0.85 -9.57 -7.96
C ASP A 47 1.20 -10.93 -8.58
N HIS A 48 0.28 -11.89 -8.49
CA HIS A 48 0.44 -13.20 -9.10
C HIS A 48 0.48 -13.14 -10.63
N LEU A 49 -0.42 -12.39 -11.27
CA LEU A 49 -0.45 -12.21 -12.72
C LEU A 49 0.85 -11.59 -13.23
N ILE A 50 1.37 -10.56 -12.56
CA ILE A 50 2.64 -9.92 -12.91
C ILE A 50 3.80 -10.91 -12.74
N THR A 51 3.77 -11.75 -11.71
CA THR A 51 4.80 -12.77 -11.47
C THR A 51 4.88 -13.81 -12.60
N GLU A 52 3.74 -14.24 -13.14
CA GLU A 52 3.68 -15.27 -14.18
C GLU A 52 3.76 -14.72 -15.62
N ALA A 53 3.62 -13.40 -15.80
CA ALA A 53 3.62 -12.77 -17.11
C ALA A 53 5.03 -12.74 -17.75
N HIS A 54 5.07 -12.64 -19.08
CA HIS A 54 6.31 -12.31 -19.79
C HIS A 54 6.84 -10.95 -19.31
N THR A 55 8.16 -10.81 -19.16
CA THR A 55 8.82 -9.64 -18.55
C THR A 55 8.29 -8.29 -19.05
N VAL A 56 8.20 -8.11 -20.36
CA VAL A 56 7.65 -6.87 -20.98
C VAL A 56 6.22 -6.56 -20.53
N VAL A 57 5.39 -7.59 -20.38
CA VAL A 57 3.99 -7.45 -19.92
C VAL A 57 3.95 -7.24 -18.40
N ALA A 58 4.79 -7.97 -17.65
CA ALA A 58 4.92 -7.80 -16.21
C ALA A 58 5.30 -6.36 -15.85
N ASP A 59 6.29 -5.79 -16.52
CA ASP A 59 6.74 -4.41 -16.30
C ASP A 59 5.65 -3.37 -16.65
N ALA A 60 4.85 -3.64 -17.68
CA ALA A 60 3.74 -2.77 -18.05
C ALA A 60 2.59 -2.84 -17.03
N LEU A 61 2.25 -4.05 -16.57
CA LEU A 61 1.23 -4.26 -15.54
C LEU A 61 1.65 -3.69 -14.19
N ALA A 62 2.90 -3.90 -13.78
CA ALA A 62 3.44 -3.37 -12.53
C ALA A 62 3.36 -1.84 -12.49
N ARG A 63 3.79 -1.16 -13.56
CA ARG A 63 3.67 0.30 -13.69
C ARG A 63 2.22 0.77 -13.64
N ALA A 64 1.31 0.09 -14.34
CA ALA A 64 -0.10 0.46 -14.34
C ALA A 64 -0.73 0.31 -12.94
N VAL A 65 -0.40 -0.77 -12.22
CA VAL A 65 -0.86 -0.96 -10.84
C VAL A 65 -0.27 0.11 -9.93
N ALA A 66 1.02 0.40 -10.04
CA ALA A 66 1.68 1.42 -9.22
C ALA A 66 1.11 2.82 -9.46
N GLU A 67 0.89 3.22 -10.71
CA GLU A 67 0.29 4.49 -11.07
C GLU A 67 -1.13 4.62 -10.47
N LYS A 68 -1.99 3.62 -10.66
CA LYS A 68 -3.38 3.67 -10.22
C LYS A 68 -3.55 3.52 -8.70
N LEU A 69 -2.81 2.59 -8.11
CA LEU A 69 -2.96 2.27 -6.69
C LEU A 69 -2.06 3.14 -5.82
N PHE A 70 -0.76 3.16 -6.08
CA PHE A 70 0.18 3.85 -5.20
C PHE A 70 0.12 5.36 -5.40
N VAL A 71 0.22 5.83 -6.65
CA VAL A 71 0.30 7.26 -6.95
C VAL A 71 -1.07 7.94 -6.92
N GLU A 72 -2.04 7.46 -7.68
CA GLU A 72 -3.35 8.13 -7.78
C GLU A 72 -4.23 7.94 -6.54
N THR A 73 -4.05 6.82 -5.80
CA THR A 73 -4.94 6.48 -4.68
C THR A 73 -4.28 6.63 -3.31
N LEU A 74 -3.16 5.95 -3.05
CA LEU A 74 -2.55 5.96 -1.71
C LEU A 74 -1.79 7.25 -1.40
N GLN A 75 -1.06 7.80 -2.37
CA GLN A 75 -0.24 8.99 -2.14
C GLN A 75 -1.04 10.19 -1.62
N PRO A 76 -2.20 10.57 -2.20
CA PRO A 76 -2.98 11.68 -1.68
C PRO A 76 -3.50 11.42 -0.25
N GLN A 77 -3.78 10.15 0.09
CA GLN A 77 -4.27 9.77 1.42
C GLN A 77 -3.17 9.77 2.47
N LEU A 78 -1.94 9.40 2.07
CA LEU A 78 -0.74 9.42 2.90
C LEU A 78 -0.17 10.83 3.10
N LEU A 79 -0.39 11.73 2.15
CA LEU A 79 -0.03 13.15 2.25
C LEU A 79 -1.18 14.02 2.78
N HIS A 80 -2.30 13.40 3.18
CA HIS A 80 -3.45 14.11 3.72
C HIS A 80 -3.16 14.61 5.15
N VAL A 81 -3.77 15.71 5.58
CA VAL A 81 -3.61 16.26 6.94
C VAL A 81 -4.37 15.46 8.02
N SER A 82 -5.19 14.47 7.63
CA SER A 82 -6.04 13.75 8.57
C SER A 82 -5.26 12.56 9.14
N GLU A 83 -5.04 12.56 10.46
CA GLU A 83 -4.35 11.47 11.16
C GLU A 83 -4.99 10.11 10.88
N GLN A 84 -6.32 10.02 10.97
CA GLN A 84 -7.04 8.78 10.65
C GLN A 84 -6.78 8.30 9.21
N SER A 85 -6.75 9.22 8.23
CA SER A 85 -6.44 8.90 6.83
C SER A 85 -5.02 8.39 6.69
N ILE A 86 -4.05 9.05 7.32
CA ILE A 86 -2.63 8.66 7.28
C ILE A 86 -2.46 7.27 7.90
N LEU A 87 -3.00 7.03 9.11
CA LEU A 87 -2.87 5.76 9.81
C LEU A 87 -3.51 4.60 9.04
N THR A 88 -4.73 4.81 8.52
CA THR A 88 -5.45 3.79 7.75
C THR A 88 -4.70 3.45 6.46
N SER A 89 -4.21 4.47 5.75
CA SER A 89 -3.46 4.30 4.50
C SER A 89 -2.08 3.68 4.73
N THR A 90 -1.43 4.00 5.85
CA THR A 90 -0.15 3.43 6.26
C THR A 90 -0.30 1.96 6.65
N ALA A 91 -1.35 1.61 7.40
CA ALA A 91 -1.68 0.23 7.72
C ALA A 91 -1.95 -0.58 6.44
N LEU A 92 -2.74 -0.03 5.52
CA LEU A 92 -3.00 -0.67 4.24
C LEU A 92 -1.73 -0.86 3.41
N LEU A 93 -0.92 0.18 3.25
CA LEU A 93 0.34 0.11 2.53
C LEU A 93 1.27 -0.95 3.14
N THR A 94 1.32 -1.03 4.47
CA THR A 94 2.11 -2.04 5.20
C THR A 94 1.65 -3.45 4.85
N VAL A 95 0.34 -3.69 4.82
CA VAL A 95 -0.23 -5.00 4.44
C VAL A 95 0.10 -5.33 2.98
N LEU A 96 -0.06 -4.38 2.06
CA LEU A 96 0.26 -4.58 0.64
C LEU A 96 1.74 -4.94 0.46
N LEU A 97 2.66 -4.19 1.08
CA LEU A 97 4.09 -4.44 0.99
C LEU A 97 4.51 -5.80 1.56
N ARG A 98 3.85 -6.26 2.63
CA ARG A 98 4.11 -7.59 3.22
C ARG A 98 3.64 -8.74 2.34
N GLN A 99 2.65 -8.51 1.48
CA GLN A 99 2.05 -9.54 0.63
C GLN A 99 2.70 -9.63 -0.76
N LEU A 100 3.38 -8.58 -1.20
CA LEU A 100 4.07 -8.52 -2.51
C LEU A 100 5.08 -9.65 -2.70
N ARG A 101 5.02 -10.30 -3.87
CA ARG A 101 5.96 -11.35 -4.29
C ARG A 101 6.58 -11.06 -5.64
N SER A 102 5.90 -10.29 -6.50
CA SER A 102 6.40 -9.96 -7.82
C SER A 102 7.61 -9.03 -7.74
N PRO A 103 8.76 -9.38 -8.35
CA PRO A 103 9.93 -8.49 -8.40
C PRO A 103 9.64 -7.16 -9.08
N ALA A 104 8.85 -7.17 -10.17
CA ALA A 104 8.52 -5.97 -10.92
C ALA A 104 7.63 -5.02 -10.11
N LEU A 105 6.59 -5.54 -9.44
CA LEU A 105 5.70 -4.71 -8.62
C LEU A 105 6.40 -4.24 -7.33
N LEU A 106 7.28 -5.05 -6.75
CA LEU A 106 8.12 -4.64 -5.63
C LEU A 106 9.04 -3.47 -6.01
N GLN A 107 9.66 -3.51 -7.19
CA GLN A 107 10.49 -2.42 -7.67
C GLN A 107 9.69 -1.12 -7.77
N GLU A 108 8.50 -1.17 -8.37
CA GLU A 108 7.61 0.00 -8.45
C GLU A 108 7.19 0.51 -7.06
N ALA A 109 6.90 -0.39 -6.11
CA ALA A 109 6.58 -0.02 -4.73
C ALA A 109 7.77 0.65 -4.01
N MET A 110 9.00 0.21 -4.26
CA MET A 110 10.21 0.84 -3.73
C MET A 110 10.45 2.20 -4.38
N THR A 111 10.27 2.32 -5.69
CA THR A 111 10.35 3.61 -6.40
C THR A 111 9.31 4.59 -5.90
N PHE A 112 8.10 4.12 -5.59
CA PHE A 112 7.06 4.93 -4.98
C PHE A 112 7.46 5.48 -3.60
N LEU A 113 8.02 4.64 -2.73
CA LEU A 113 8.41 5.01 -1.37
C LEU A 113 9.66 5.89 -1.32
N LEU A 114 10.68 5.51 -2.09
CA LEU A 114 12.05 6.02 -1.99
C LEU A 114 12.41 6.99 -3.11
N GLY A 115 11.56 7.13 -4.14
CA GLY A 115 11.88 7.87 -5.35
C GLY A 115 12.76 7.09 -6.34
N THR A 116 13.02 7.71 -7.49
CA THR A 116 13.83 7.13 -8.58
C THR A 116 15.34 7.31 -8.37
N ASP A 117 15.75 8.25 -7.51
CA ASP A 117 17.17 8.53 -7.24
C ASP A 117 17.65 7.79 -6.01
N GLN A 118 18.44 6.73 -6.23
CA GLN A 118 19.26 6.09 -5.19
C GLN A 118 20.63 6.80 -5.02
N GLN A 119 20.74 8.09 -5.40
CA GLN A 119 21.97 8.83 -5.14
C GLN A 119 22.07 9.20 -3.65
N PRO A 120 23.29 9.18 -3.05
CA PRO A 120 23.49 9.62 -1.68
C PRO A 120 23.03 11.07 -1.57
N ALA A 121 22.06 11.32 -0.69
CA ALA A 121 21.39 12.61 -0.50
C ALA A 121 22.37 13.79 -0.54
N SER A 122 22.48 14.45 -1.69
CA SER A 122 23.06 15.78 -1.79
C SER A 122 22.03 16.76 -1.23
N LYS A 123 22.50 17.67 -0.38
CA LYS A 123 21.70 18.54 0.51
C LYS A 123 20.68 19.47 -0.18
N GLU A 124 20.61 19.50 -1.51
CA GLU A 124 19.87 20.53 -2.24
C GLU A 124 18.89 20.02 -3.31
N ASP A 125 18.82 18.70 -3.58
CA ASP A 125 17.98 18.16 -4.66
C ASP A 125 17.02 17.03 -4.21
N SER A 126 16.73 16.96 -2.91
CA SER A 126 15.76 16.01 -2.38
C SER A 126 14.35 16.44 -2.74
N SER A 127 13.92 16.14 -3.97
CA SER A 127 12.50 16.07 -4.32
C SER A 127 11.83 15.21 -3.26
N HIS A 128 11.05 15.81 -2.37
CA HIS A 128 10.58 15.19 -1.13
C HIS A 128 9.92 13.85 -1.43
N THR A 129 10.63 12.76 -1.13
CA THR A 129 10.11 11.41 -1.35
C THR A 129 9.02 11.17 -0.32
N LEU A 130 8.05 10.31 -0.66
CA LEU A 130 6.99 9.93 0.27
C LEU A 130 7.59 9.43 1.59
N GLY A 131 8.70 8.69 1.54
CA GLY A 131 9.43 8.25 2.73
C GLY A 131 9.84 9.39 3.66
N THR A 132 10.37 10.50 3.14
CA THR A 132 10.70 11.68 3.97
C THR A 132 9.47 12.27 4.63
N HIS A 133 8.35 12.37 3.90
CA HIS A 133 7.10 12.88 4.47
C HIS A 133 6.56 11.98 5.59
N LEU A 134 6.56 10.65 5.39
CA LEU A 134 6.10 9.70 6.41
C LEU A 134 6.98 9.74 7.66
N ILE A 135 8.30 9.93 7.52
CA ILE A 135 9.20 10.10 8.66
C ILE A 135 8.87 11.39 9.44
N MET A 136 8.61 12.50 8.74
CA MET A 136 8.23 13.77 9.40
C MET A 136 6.94 13.66 10.21
N HIS A 137 6.00 12.79 9.82
CA HIS A 137 4.79 12.52 10.61
C HIS A 137 5.11 11.82 11.94
N CYS A 138 6.16 10.99 12.01
CA CYS A 138 6.62 10.37 13.25
C CYS A 138 7.23 11.38 14.21
N ASP A 139 7.88 12.43 13.70
CA ASP A 139 8.55 13.45 14.51
C ASP A 139 7.55 14.43 15.16
N HIS A 140 6.36 14.63 14.58
CA HIS A 140 5.37 15.59 15.08
C HIS A 140 4.54 15.08 16.27
N LEU A 141 4.37 13.76 16.41
CA LEU A 141 3.51 13.15 17.43
C LEU A 141 4.21 12.93 18.80
N SER A 142 5.51 13.20 18.91
CA SER A 142 6.26 12.96 20.14
C SER A 142 6.37 14.17 21.08
N ASP A 143 5.88 15.35 20.68
CA ASP A 143 5.92 16.60 21.46
C ASP A 143 4.62 16.87 22.28
N GLU A 144 3.59 16.03 22.15
CA GLU A 144 2.41 16.03 23.02
C GLU A 144 2.38 14.76 23.90
N VAL A 145 3.29 14.68 24.88
CA VAL A 145 3.23 13.70 25.99
C VAL A 145 3.45 14.39 27.33
#